data_AF-A0A1V3G8A3-F1
#
_entry.id   AF-A0A1V3G8A3-F1
#
_cell.length_a   1.000
_cell.length_b   1.000
_cell.length_c   1.000
_cell.angle_alpha   90.00
_cell.angle_beta   90.00
_cell.angle_gamma   90.00
#
_symmetry.space_group_name_H-M   'P 1'
#
loop_
_entity.id
_entity.type
_entity.pdbx_description
1 polymer ?
#
loop_
_entity_poly.entity_id
_entity_poly.type
_entity_poly.pdbx_seq_one_letter_code
_entity_poly.pdbx_strand_id
1 'polypeptide(L)' 'MSVYDQISSCCSRIEKADTKEDVLREVDKLDQYASYLNADKAKRLHIYCDNIRKLNVDVKSETVNQSQSIRKLFS' A
#
# COMPACT_ATOMS: atom_id res chain seq x y z
N MET A 1 -6.86 -14.67 9.76
CA MET A 1 -6.53 -13.24 9.51
C MET A 1 -6.99 -12.95 8.09
N SER A 2 -7.84 -11.94 7.91
CA SER A 2 -8.41 -11.60 6.59
C SER A 2 -7.35 -10.91 5.71
N VAL A 3 -7.50 -10.98 4.39
CA VAL A 3 -6.66 -10.20 3.46
C VAL A 3 -6.78 -8.70 3.74
N TYR A 4 -7.95 -8.24 4.20
CA TYR A 4 -8.16 -6.84 4.58
C TYR A 4 -7.36 -6.45 5.83
N ASP A 5 -7.19 -7.35 6.80
CA ASP A 5 -6.34 -7.13 7.98
C ASP A 5 -4.87 -7.03 7.57
N GLN A 6 -4.45 -7.89 6.64
CA GLN A 6 -3.09 -7.90 6.10
C GLN A 6 -2.78 -6.60 5.33
N ILE A 7 -3.70 -6.15 4.48
CA ILE A 7 -3.60 -4.88 3.75
C ILE A 7 -3.50 -3.71 4.74
N SER A 8 -4.38 -3.66 5.75
CA SER A 8 -4.36 -2.60 6.76
C SER A 8 -3.05 -2.58 7.58
N SER A 9 -2.50 -3.75 7.87
CA SER A 9 -1.20 -3.92 8.53
C SER A 9 -0.05 -3.38 7.68
N CYS A 10 -0.02 -3.71 6.38
CA CYS A 10 1.00 -3.19 5.46
C CYS A 10 0.91 -1.66 5.33
N CYS A 11 -0.29 -1.08 5.21
CA CYS A 11 -0.45 0.38 5.22
C CYS A 11 0.13 1.01 6.51
N SER A 12 -0.13 0.41 7.67
CA SER A 12 0.42 0.90 8.95
C SER A 12 1.94 0.86 9.01
N ARG A 13 2.55 -0.13 8.36
CA ARG A 13 4.01 -0.28 8.29
C ARG A 13 4.63 0.70 7.32
N ILE A 14 3.99 0.96 6.19
CA ILE A 14 4.41 2.00 5.23
C ILE A 14 4.40 3.38 5.90
N GLU A 15 3.36 3.70 6.68
CA GLU A 15 3.26 4.98 7.39
C GLU A 15 4.38 5.18 8.43
N LYS A 16 4.88 4.08 9.00
CA LYS A 16 5.95 4.08 10.02
C LYS A 16 7.34 3.82 9.44
N ALA A 17 7.45 3.50 8.16
CA ALA A 17 8.73 3.19 7.54
C ALA A 17 9.63 4.43 7.52
N ASP A 18 10.90 4.23 7.82
CA ASP A 18 11.93 5.27 7.81
C ASP A 18 12.84 5.18 6.59
N THR A 19 12.80 4.06 5.87
CA THR A 19 13.62 3.80 4.68
C THR A 19 12.77 3.53 3.45
N LYS A 20 13.37 3.81 2.28
CA LYS A 20 12.77 3.48 0.98
C LYS A 20 12.55 1.98 0.82
N GLU A 21 13.50 1.19 1.27
CA GLU A 21 13.44 -0.27 1.14
C GLU A 21 12.32 -0.88 1.98
N ASP A 22 12.05 -0.34 3.17
CA ASP A 22 10.95 -0.80 4.00
C ASP A 22 9.58 -0.45 3.41
N VAL A 23 9.44 0.75 2.85
CA VAL A 23 8.23 1.14 2.08
C VAL A 23 8.02 0.18 0.92
N LEU A 24 9.04 -0.01 0.07
CA LEU A 24 8.93 -0.85 -1.12
C LEU A 24 8.62 -2.32 -0.77
N ARG A 25 9.22 -2.85 0.30
CA ARG A 25 8.94 -4.21 0.77
C ARG A 25 7.48 -4.41 1.18
N GLU A 26 6.86 -3.43 1.83
CA GLU A 26 5.46 -3.51 2.21
C GLU A 26 4.51 -3.22 1.04
N VAL A 27 4.91 -2.35 0.11
CA VAL A 27 4.18 -2.12 -1.16
C VAL A 27 4.15 -3.39 -2.01
N ASP A 28 5.25 -4.14 -2.11
CA ASP A 28 5.25 -5.41 -2.86
C ASP A 28 4.32 -6.46 -2.24
N LYS A 29 4.18 -6.46 -0.91
CA LYS A 29 3.19 -7.32 -0.23
C LYS A 29 1.77 -6.87 -0.53
N LEU A 30 1.49 -5.55 -0.52
CA LEU A 30 0.20 -5.00 -0.92
C LEU A 30 -0.17 -5.40 -2.35
N ASP A 31 0.80 -5.31 -3.26
CA ASP A 31 0.63 -5.67 -4.67
C ASP A 31 0.27 -7.16 -4.83
N GLN A 32 0.89 -8.04 -4.04
CA GLN A 32 0.53 -9.46 -4.00
C GLN A 32 -0.89 -9.70 -3.47
N TYR A 33 -1.35 -8.91 -2.49
CA TYR A 33 -2.70 -9.05 -1.96
C TYR A 33 -3.79 -8.71 -2.98
N ALA A 34 -3.48 -7.97 -4.04
CA ALA A 34 -4.40 -7.69 -5.12
C ALA A 34 -4.95 -8.96 -5.78
N SER A 35 -4.17 -10.05 -5.79
CA SER A 35 -4.60 -11.35 -6.33
C SER A 35 -5.78 -11.99 -5.60
N TYR A 36 -6.04 -11.58 -4.35
CA TYR A 36 -7.15 -12.07 -3.52
C TYR A 36 -8.36 -11.12 -3.54
N LEU A 37 -8.31 -10.04 -4.33
CA LEU A 37 -9.36 -9.04 -4.44
C LEU A 37 -10.17 -9.19 -5.73
N ASN A 38 -11.33 -8.56 -5.79
CA ASN A 38 -12.06 -8.42 -7.05
C ASN A 38 -11.31 -7.48 -8.01
N ALA A 39 -11.61 -7.58 -9.30
CA ALA A 39 -10.87 -6.88 -10.36
C ALA A 39 -10.82 -5.35 -10.17
N ASP A 40 -11.88 -4.71 -9.68
CA ASP A 40 -11.90 -3.25 -9.47
C ASP A 40 -10.98 -2.83 -8.32
N LYS A 41 -11.08 -3.53 -7.17
CA LYS A 41 -10.23 -3.26 -6.01
C LYS A 41 -8.76 -3.61 -6.28
N ALA A 42 -8.50 -4.72 -6.96
CA ALA A 42 -7.16 -5.10 -7.39
C ALA A 42 -6.53 -4.04 -8.29
N LYS A 43 -7.27 -3.58 -9.31
CA LYS A 43 -6.80 -2.52 -10.21
C LYS A 43 -6.46 -1.23 -9.48
N ARG A 44 -7.32 -0.79 -8.55
CA ARG A 44 -7.04 0.40 -7.73
C ARG A 44 -5.80 0.19 -6.85
N LEU A 45 -5.69 -0.97 -6.20
CA LEU A 45 -4.55 -1.30 -5.36
C LEU A 45 -3.22 -1.26 -6.13
N HIS A 46 -3.18 -1.83 -7.34
CA HIS A 46 -2.02 -1.75 -8.22
C HIS A 46 -1.63 -0.31 -8.54
N ILE A 47 -2.60 0.55 -8.87
CA ILE A 47 -2.34 1.97 -9.15
C ILE A 47 -1.71 2.67 -7.94
N TYR A 48 -2.23 2.44 -6.74
CA TYR A 48 -1.66 3.02 -5.52
C TYR A 48 -0.25 2.49 -5.24
N CYS A 49 0.00 1.20 -5.45
CA CYS A 49 1.32 0.59 -5.30
C CYS A 49 2.33 1.20 -6.28
N ASP A 50 1.98 1.34 -7.56
CA ASP A 50 2.84 1.96 -8.56
C ASP A 50 3.08 3.44 -8.29
N ASN A 51 2.08 4.18 -7.79
CA ASN A 51 2.28 5.56 -7.38
C ASN A 51 3.31 5.65 -6.26
N ILE A 52 3.21 4.79 -5.24
CA ILE A 52 4.19 4.77 -4.14
C ILE A 52 5.60 4.41 -4.66
N ARG A 53 5.72 3.45 -5.58
CA ARG A 53 7.02 3.09 -6.20
C ARG A 53 7.66 4.25 -6.97
N LYS A 54 6.83 5.10 -7.60
CA LYS A 54 7.28 6.28 -8.35
C LYS A 54 7.60 7.47 -7.45
N LEU A 55 7.01 7.54 -6.27
CA LEU A 55 7.33 8.56 -5.28
C LEU A 55 8.74 8.30 -4.73
N ASN A 56 9.55 9.36 -4.66
CA ASN A 56 10.78 9.30 -3.88
C ASN A 56 10.38 9.25 -2.40
N VAL A 57 10.92 8.31 -1.63
CA VAL A 57 10.47 8.06 -0.24
C VAL A 57 10.77 9.22 0.72
N ASP A 58 11.63 10.15 0.31
CA ASP A 58 11.75 11.48 0.95
C ASP A 58 10.41 12.24 1.03
N VAL A 59 9.44 11.94 0.15
CA VAL A 59 8.08 12.50 0.18
C VAL A 59 7.17 11.64 1.08
N LYS A 60 7.59 11.42 2.33
CA LYS A 60 6.89 10.59 3.34
C LYS A 60 5.40 10.93 3.46
N SER A 61 5.04 12.22 3.33
CA SER A 61 3.65 12.70 3.37
C SER A 61 2.78 12.10 2.25
N GLU A 62 3.29 12.05 1.02
CA GLU A 62 2.53 11.52 -0.11
C GLU A 62 2.42 9.99 -0.04
N THR A 63 3.49 9.31 0.37
CA THR A 63 3.46 7.86 0.64
C THR A 63 2.43 7.49 1.72
N VAL A 64 2.33 8.29 2.78
CA VAL A 64 1.30 8.15 3.83
C VAL A 64 -0.10 8.40 3.26
N ASN A 65 -0.30 9.45 2.46
CA ASN A 65 -1.59 9.73 1.83
C ASN A 65 -2.07 8.59 0.92
N GLN A 66 -1.17 7.99 0.13
CA GLN A 66 -1.49 6.83 -0.69
C GLN A 66 -1.87 5.63 0.20
N SER A 67 -1.14 5.39 1.30
CA SER A 67 -1.45 4.30 2.25
C SER A 67 -2.83 4.46 2.91
N GLN A 68 -3.19 5.69 3.28
CA GLN A 68 -4.52 6.01 3.80
C GLN A 68 -5.61 5.83 2.74
N SER A 69 -5.32 6.20 1.49
CA SER A 69 -6.23 6.00 0.36
C SER A 69 -6.50 4.52 0.11
N ILE A 70 -5.46 3.69 0.18
CA ILE A 70 -5.58 2.23 0.14
C ILE A 70 -6.51 1.75 1.25
N ARG A 71 -6.29 2.15 2.51
CA ARG A 71 -7.14 1.74 3.64
C ARG A 71 -8.63 2.09 3.43
N LYS A 72 -8.92 3.26 2.86
CA LYS A 72 -10.31 3.69 2.56
C LYS A 72 -11.01 2.82 1.51
N LEU A 73 -10.28 2.15 0.61
CA LEU A 73 -10.88 1.21 -0.35
C LEU A 73 -11.44 -0.07 0.32
N PHE A 74 -10.99 -0.33 1.55
CA PHE A 74 -11.24 -1.56 2.28
C PHE A 74 -11.94 -1.33 3.63
N SER A 75 -12.35 -0.09 3.90
CA SER A 75 -13.15 0.30 5.07
C SER A 75 -14.64 0.06 4.82
#